data_AF-A0A1Y4CEE1-F1
#
_entry.id   AF-A0A1Y4CEE1-F1
#
_cell.length_a   1.000
_cell.length_b   1.000
_cell.length_c   1.000
_cell.angle_alpha   90.00
_cell.angle_beta   90.00
_cell.angle_gamma   90.00
#
_symmetry.space_group_name_H-M   'P 1'
#
loop_
_entity.id
_entity.type
_entity.pdbx_description
1 polymer ?
#
loop_
_entity_poly.entity_id
_entity_poly.type
_entity_poly.pdbx_seq_one_letter_code
_entity_poly.pdbx_strand_id
1 'polypeptide(L)'
;MSGQRCTYTKHIRQDDVNEQVRRVVQEALRNMDFTQDIMKSIGTDANLDALQAESDTLVATKKKEERQKSKLLSKIMELDADDDLYDEMYDDLQGLLRQRMKRIAELDSKINQVNIAIQNAGSKAATAEEVYATMRIIVDMMDIMPERDEQEIMHALLDSVQIYPERQSNGLWIKSVRFKVPLEFDGVSSQDVIIDNDDNSLPNESSDETVVLLTRQETGAAV
;
A
#
# COMPACT_ATOMS: atom_id res chain seq x y z
N MET A 1 -29.27 -20.44 -9.79
CA MET A 1 -28.82 -19.28 -10.59
C MET A 1 -30.04 -18.54 -11.09
N SER A 2 -30.49 -17.52 -10.35
CA SER A 2 -31.63 -16.69 -10.77
C SER A 2 -31.08 -15.59 -11.69
N GLY A 3 -31.27 -15.74 -13.00
CA GLY A 3 -30.91 -14.71 -13.96
C GLY A 3 -31.86 -13.52 -13.81
N GLN A 4 -31.37 -12.43 -13.23
CA GLN A 4 -32.11 -11.18 -13.13
C GLN A 4 -32.41 -10.67 -14.54
N ARG A 5 -33.69 -10.64 -14.91
CA ARG A 5 -34.10 -10.16 -16.25
C ARG A 5 -33.81 -8.68 -16.32
N CYS A 6 -32.99 -8.28 -17.29
CA CYS A 6 -32.73 -6.87 -17.57
C CYS A 6 -34.06 -6.16 -17.88
N THR A 7 -34.46 -5.22 -17.02
CA THR A 7 -35.66 -4.38 -17.19
C THR A 7 -35.38 -3.10 -17.97
N TYR A 8 -34.13 -2.87 -18.36
CA TYR A 8 -33.70 -1.70 -19.08
C TYR A 8 -34.09 -1.79 -20.57
N THR A 9 -34.97 -0.90 -21.01
CA THR A 9 -35.62 -0.98 -22.35
C THR A 9 -35.26 0.20 -23.27
N LYS A 10 -34.46 1.16 -22.81
CA LYS A 10 -34.22 2.43 -23.52
C LYS A 10 -32.95 2.36 -24.37
N HIS A 11 -32.98 3.04 -25.51
CA HIS A 11 -31.80 3.25 -26.37
C HIS A 11 -31.26 4.65 -26.08
N ILE A 12 -30.14 4.76 -25.35
CA ILE A 12 -29.45 6.03 -25.14
C ILE A 12 -28.44 6.24 -26.27
N ARG A 13 -28.27 7.49 -26.71
CA ARG A 13 -27.17 7.88 -27.61
C ARG A 13 -25.84 7.75 -26.87
N GLN A 14 -24.96 6.89 -27.38
CA GLN A 14 -23.68 6.60 -26.75
C GLN A 14 -22.78 7.85 -26.65
N ASP A 15 -22.82 8.73 -27.66
CA ASP A 15 -22.09 10.01 -27.66
C ASP A 15 -22.43 10.88 -26.43
N ASP A 16 -23.71 10.92 -26.06
CA ASP A 16 -24.20 11.77 -24.97
C ASP A 16 -23.75 11.22 -23.59
N VAL A 17 -23.58 9.90 -23.47
CA VAL A 17 -23.08 9.26 -22.24
C VAL A 17 -21.56 9.35 -22.18
N ASN A 18 -20.87 9.07 -23.29
CA ASN A 18 -19.42 9.13 -23.38
C ASN A 18 -18.88 10.51 -23.00
N GLU A 19 -19.51 11.58 -23.52
CA GLU A 19 -19.14 12.96 -23.17
C GLU A 19 -19.33 13.26 -21.68
N GLN A 20 -20.41 12.75 -21.07
CA GLN A 20 -20.64 12.93 -19.64
C GLN A 20 -19.62 12.13 -18.81
N VAL A 21 -19.28 10.90 -19.23
CA VAL A 21 -18.28 10.05 -18.53
C VAL A 21 -16.93 10.74 -18.59
N ARG A 22 -16.54 11.23 -19.77
CA ARG A 22 -15.31 11.99 -19.99
C ARG A 22 -15.19 13.15 -19.02
N ARG A 23 -16.22 13.98 -18.93
CA ARG A 23 -16.22 15.15 -18.03
C ARG A 23 -16.11 14.77 -16.56
N VAL A 24 -16.84 13.75 -16.13
CA VAL A 24 -16.77 13.28 -14.73
C VAL A 24 -15.37 12.76 -14.41
N VAL A 25 -14.78 11.97 -15.30
CA VAL A 25 -13.42 11.44 -15.12
C VAL A 25 -12.37 12.56 -15.16
N GLN A 26 -12.50 13.51 -16.07
CA GLN A 26 -11.64 14.70 -16.13
C GLN A 26 -11.70 15.52 -14.84
N GLU A 27 -12.91 15.81 -14.36
CA GLU A 27 -13.12 16.61 -13.16
C GLU A 27 -12.62 15.87 -11.91
N ALA A 28 -12.89 14.57 -11.81
CA ALA A 28 -12.36 13.73 -10.75
C ALA A 28 -10.83 13.75 -10.76
N LEU A 29 -10.19 13.46 -11.89
CA LEU A 29 -8.73 13.42 -11.97
C LEU A 29 -8.04 14.78 -11.82
N ARG A 30 -8.72 15.90 -12.13
CA ARG A 30 -8.20 17.28 -11.96
C ARG A 30 -8.31 17.78 -10.52
N ASN A 31 -9.41 17.47 -9.82
CA ASN A 31 -9.66 17.93 -8.46
C ASN A 31 -9.05 17.04 -7.38
N MET A 32 -8.57 15.86 -7.77
CA MET A 32 -7.98 14.89 -6.86
C MET A 32 -6.49 15.11 -6.63
N ASP A 33 -6.08 15.03 -5.36
CA ASP A 33 -4.67 14.86 -5.00
C ASP A 33 -4.29 13.37 -5.10
N PHE A 34 -4.30 12.87 -6.34
CA PHE A 34 -3.91 11.50 -6.69
C PHE A 34 -2.56 11.10 -6.07
N THR A 35 -1.71 12.10 -5.83
CA THR A 35 -0.42 12.02 -5.14
C THR A 35 -0.57 11.34 -3.79
N GLN A 36 -1.42 11.84 -2.87
CA GLN A 36 -1.47 11.30 -1.51
C GLN A 36 -2.05 9.88 -1.48
N ASP A 37 -3.06 9.56 -2.28
CA ASP A 37 -3.71 8.25 -2.22
C ASP A 37 -2.92 7.14 -2.87
N ILE A 38 -2.31 7.45 -4.02
CA ILE A 38 -1.38 6.53 -4.65
C ILE A 38 -0.14 6.38 -3.77
N MET A 39 0.40 7.46 -3.19
CA MET A 39 1.50 7.36 -2.22
C MET A 39 1.11 6.55 -0.97
N LYS A 40 -0.09 6.72 -0.44
CA LYS A 40 -0.61 6.04 0.76
C LYS A 40 -0.95 4.56 0.48
N SER A 41 -1.43 4.24 -0.72
CA SER A 41 -1.70 2.86 -1.15
C SER A 41 -0.45 2.12 -1.63
N ILE A 42 0.53 2.82 -2.18
CA ILE A 42 1.85 2.27 -2.56
C ILE A 42 2.80 2.19 -1.34
N GLY A 43 2.51 2.96 -0.29
CA GLY A 43 3.18 2.95 1.00
C GLY A 43 4.44 3.81 1.00
N THR A 44 4.31 5.14 1.10
CA THR A 44 5.45 6.06 0.97
C THR A 44 5.55 7.14 2.06
N ASP A 45 6.79 7.62 2.20
CA ASP A 45 7.38 8.65 3.06
C ASP A 45 7.35 8.45 4.57
N ALA A 46 6.19 8.47 5.24
CA ALA A 46 6.15 8.34 6.71
C ALA A 46 6.79 7.02 7.19
N ASN A 47 6.68 5.97 6.39
CA ASN A 47 7.27 4.67 6.67
C ASN A 47 8.78 4.63 6.33
N LEU A 48 9.22 5.40 5.32
CA LEU A 48 10.63 5.48 4.94
C LEU A 48 11.45 6.24 5.98
N ASP A 49 10.93 7.38 6.47
CA ASP A 49 11.56 8.16 7.53
C ASP A 49 11.65 7.38 8.84
N ALA A 50 10.59 6.62 9.18
CA ALA A 50 10.59 5.74 10.35
C ALA A 50 11.64 4.62 10.23
N LEU A 51 11.74 3.96 9.06
CA LEU A 51 12.75 2.94 8.80
C LEU A 51 14.17 3.53 8.82
N GLN A 52 14.36 4.75 8.31
CA GLN A 52 15.63 5.45 8.33
C GLN A 52 16.06 5.79 9.76
N ALA A 53 15.13 6.31 10.58
CA ALA A 53 15.36 6.56 11.99
C ALA A 53 15.68 5.27 12.77
N GLU A 54 14.97 4.17 12.49
CA GLU A 54 15.29 2.87 13.07
C GLU A 54 16.71 2.42 12.69
N SER A 55 17.09 2.54 11.41
CA SER A 55 18.45 2.22 10.93
C SER A 55 19.52 3.01 11.68
N ASP A 56 19.31 4.32 11.85
CA ASP A 56 20.23 5.20 12.59
C ASP A 56 20.38 4.77 14.05
N THR A 57 19.28 4.42 14.72
CA THR A 57 19.32 3.93 16.11
C THR A 57 20.05 2.58 16.25
N LEU A 58 19.86 1.67 15.29
CA LEU A 58 20.55 0.38 15.25
C LEU A 58 22.05 0.54 15.01
N VAL A 59 22.44 1.41 14.07
CA VAL A 59 23.85 1.75 13.79
C VAL A 59 24.51 2.38 15.02
N ALA A 60 23.83 3.32 15.69
CA ALA A 60 24.32 3.93 16.91
C ALA A 60 24.53 2.89 18.04
N THR A 61 23.59 1.94 18.16
CA THR A 61 23.67 0.85 19.13
C THR A 61 24.82 -0.10 18.82
N LYS A 62 25.01 -0.49 17.55
CA LYS A 62 26.14 -1.30 17.10
C LYS A 62 27.48 -0.63 17.44
N LYS A 63 27.61 0.67 17.16
CA LYS A 63 28.82 1.45 17.48
C LYS A 63 29.13 1.47 18.98
N LYS A 64 28.10 1.48 19.84
CA LYS A 64 28.26 1.37 21.30
C LYS A 64 28.78 0.00 21.70
N GLU A 65 28.23 -1.08 21.15
CA GLU A 65 28.70 -2.45 21.39
C GLU A 65 30.13 -2.67 20.89
N GLU A 66 30.50 -2.12 19.74
CA GLU A 66 31.88 -2.17 19.22
C GLU A 66 32.87 -1.45 20.14
N ARG A 67 32.51 -0.29 20.69
CA ARG A 67 33.34 0.42 21.68
C ARG A 67 33.52 -0.41 22.95
N GLN A 68 32.46 -1.08 23.41
CA GLN A 68 32.54 -1.97 24.57
C GLN A 68 33.41 -3.19 24.30
N LYS A 69 33.28 -3.79 23.10
CA LYS A 69 34.15 -4.87 22.62
C LYS A 69 35.62 -4.45 22.66
N SER A 70 35.97 -3.29 22.12
CA SER A 70 37.35 -2.78 22.13
C SER A 70 37.88 -2.56 23.55
N LYS A 71 37.06 -1.99 24.45
CA LYS A 71 37.46 -1.86 25.86
C LYS A 71 37.71 -3.20 26.54
N LEU A 72 36.90 -4.20 26.22
CA LEU A 72 37.04 -5.54 26.79
C LEU A 72 38.31 -6.22 26.28
N LEU A 73 38.63 -6.05 24.99
CA LEU A 73 39.89 -6.52 24.42
C LEU A 73 41.10 -5.86 25.09
N SER A 74 41.07 -4.55 25.35
CA SER A 74 42.13 -3.87 26.10
C SER A 74 42.32 -4.46 27.49
N LYS A 75 41.23 -4.75 28.22
CA LYS A 75 41.31 -5.40 29.54
C LYS A 75 41.92 -6.79 29.49
N ILE A 76 41.60 -7.57 28.46
CA ILE A 76 42.20 -8.90 28.25
C ILE A 76 43.71 -8.76 27.99
N MET A 77 44.13 -7.74 27.25
CA MET A 77 45.56 -7.48 26.98
C MET A 77 46.33 -6.99 28.21
N GLU A 78 45.66 -6.37 29.17
CA GLU A 78 46.25 -5.85 30.41
C GLU A 78 46.26 -6.88 31.56
N LEU A 79 45.79 -8.11 31.32
CA LEU A 79 45.70 -9.16 32.33
C LEU A 79 47.10 -9.64 32.74
N ASP A 80 47.38 -9.71 34.04
CA ASP A 80 48.67 -10.14 34.59
C ASP A 80 48.73 -11.67 34.65
N ALA A 81 49.65 -12.27 33.91
CA ALA A 81 49.79 -13.72 33.81
C ALA A 81 50.31 -14.38 35.09
N ASP A 82 50.89 -13.59 36.01
CA ASP A 82 51.37 -14.07 37.30
C ASP A 82 50.30 -14.01 38.41
N ASP A 83 49.08 -13.54 38.11
CA ASP A 83 47.95 -13.50 39.05
C ASP A 83 47.34 -14.90 39.25
N ASP A 84 47.14 -15.29 40.51
CA ASP A 84 46.53 -16.58 40.90
C ASP A 84 45.12 -16.79 40.31
N LEU A 85 44.41 -15.70 39.97
CA LEU A 85 43.07 -15.72 39.37
C LEU A 85 43.06 -15.49 37.85
N TYR A 86 44.23 -15.49 37.19
CA TYR A 86 44.36 -15.18 35.76
C TYR A 86 43.39 -15.99 34.87
N ASP A 87 43.39 -17.32 35.02
CA ASP A 87 42.60 -18.21 34.17
C ASP A 87 41.09 -17.94 34.29
N GLU A 88 40.58 -17.73 35.51
CA GLU A 88 39.17 -17.46 35.77
C GLU A 88 38.76 -16.09 35.18
N MET A 89 39.59 -15.06 35.40
CA MET A 89 39.34 -13.72 34.84
C MET A 89 39.43 -13.72 33.30
N TYR A 90 40.35 -14.49 32.73
CA TYR A 90 40.51 -14.61 31.30
C TYR A 90 39.28 -15.26 30.65
N ASP A 91 38.80 -16.37 31.22
CA ASP A 91 37.63 -17.09 30.73
C ASP A 91 36.35 -16.24 30.82
N ASP A 92 36.16 -15.52 31.93
CA ASP A 92 35.04 -14.59 32.11
C ASP A 92 35.05 -13.47 31.07
N LEU A 93 36.22 -12.84 30.86
CA LEU A 93 36.38 -11.79 29.86
C LEU A 93 36.19 -12.34 28.43
N GLN A 94 36.69 -13.55 28.13
CA GLN A 94 36.40 -14.21 26.85
C GLN A 94 34.91 -14.50 26.67
N GLY A 95 34.22 -14.97 27.71
CA GLY A 95 32.78 -15.22 27.69
C GLY A 95 31.99 -13.96 27.36
N LEU A 96 32.31 -12.85 28.05
CA LEU A 96 31.73 -11.53 27.77
C LEU A 96 32.04 -11.05 26.35
N LEU A 97 33.27 -11.26 25.86
CA LEU A 97 33.65 -10.90 24.49
C LEU A 97 32.80 -11.64 23.46
N ARG A 98 32.64 -12.95 23.62
CA ARG A 98 31.82 -13.80 22.74
C ARG A 98 30.35 -13.33 22.73
N GLN A 99 29.81 -13.01 23.90
CA GLN A 99 28.44 -12.48 24.02
C GLN A 99 28.28 -11.15 23.25
N ARG A 100 29.24 -10.23 23.39
CA ARG A 100 29.25 -8.94 22.68
C ARG A 100 29.37 -9.14 21.16
N MET A 101 30.23 -10.05 20.71
CA MET A 101 30.36 -10.37 19.28
C MET A 101 29.07 -10.96 18.70
N LYS A 102 28.40 -11.85 19.42
CA LYS A 102 27.07 -12.37 19.04
C LYS A 102 26.06 -11.22 18.92
N ARG A 103 26.05 -10.30 19.89
CA ARG A 103 25.14 -9.14 19.87
C ARG A 103 25.41 -8.22 18.67
N ILE A 104 26.67 -8.00 18.30
CA ILE A 104 27.04 -7.22 17.10
C ILE A 104 26.52 -7.92 15.84
N ALA A 105 26.69 -9.24 15.73
CA ALA A 105 26.19 -10.00 14.58
C ALA A 105 24.65 -9.95 14.46
N GLU A 106 23.93 -9.99 15.58
CA GLU A 106 22.47 -9.79 15.61
C GLU A 106 22.08 -8.38 15.12
N LEU A 107 22.81 -7.35 15.55
CA LEU A 107 22.59 -5.97 15.11
C LEU A 107 22.88 -5.82 13.61
N ASP A 108 23.93 -6.44 13.09
CA ASP A 108 24.25 -6.45 11.66
C ASP A 108 23.14 -7.08 10.82
N SER A 109 22.60 -8.20 11.28
CA SER A 109 21.47 -8.87 10.61
C SER A 109 20.24 -7.95 10.56
N LYS A 110 19.92 -7.27 11.67
CA LYS A 110 18.79 -6.32 11.74
C LYS A 110 19.01 -5.11 10.85
N ILE A 111 20.20 -4.51 10.87
CA ILE A 111 20.54 -3.37 9.99
C ILE A 111 20.37 -3.77 8.52
N ASN A 112 20.81 -4.96 8.14
CA ASN A 112 20.65 -5.45 6.76
C ASN A 112 19.17 -5.60 6.38
N GLN A 113 18.34 -6.16 7.27
CA GLN A 113 16.90 -6.30 7.02
C GLN A 113 16.21 -4.94 6.85
N VAL A 114 16.52 -3.98 7.72
CA VAL A 114 15.96 -2.61 7.64
C VAL A 114 16.42 -1.92 6.36
N ASN A 115 17.70 -2.06 5.95
CA ASN A 115 18.20 -1.48 4.71
C ASN A 115 17.51 -2.06 3.46
N ILE A 116 17.22 -3.37 3.44
CA ILE A 116 16.43 -3.99 2.36
C ILE A 116 15.02 -3.40 2.34
N ALA A 117 14.40 -3.20 3.51
CA ALA A 117 13.09 -2.57 3.60
C ALA A 117 13.11 -1.12 3.08
N ILE A 118 14.15 -0.33 3.42
CA ILE A 118 14.37 1.03 2.91
C ILE A 118 14.50 1.02 1.38
N GLN A 119 15.31 0.13 0.80
CA GLN A 119 15.47 0.03 -0.64
C GLN A 119 14.17 -0.32 -1.36
N ASN A 120 13.41 -1.26 -0.80
CA ASN A 120 12.12 -1.65 -1.35
C ASN A 120 11.09 -0.51 -1.26
N ALA A 121 11.05 0.21 -0.13
CA ALA A 121 10.18 1.36 0.06
C ALA A 121 10.55 2.52 -0.88
N GLY A 122 11.84 2.85 -0.99
CA GLY A 122 12.33 3.91 -1.89
C GLY A 122 12.09 3.60 -3.37
N SER A 123 12.28 2.34 -3.78
CA SER A 123 11.99 1.91 -5.16
C SER A 123 10.50 2.04 -5.51
N LYS A 124 9.61 1.69 -4.56
CA LYS A 124 8.17 1.88 -4.70
C LYS A 124 7.78 3.37 -4.76
N ALA A 125 8.44 4.21 -3.96
CA ALA A 125 8.23 5.65 -3.99
C ALA A 125 8.60 6.29 -5.33
N ALA A 126 9.77 5.95 -5.88
CA ALA A 126 10.19 6.41 -7.21
C ALA A 126 9.20 5.98 -8.31
N THR A 127 8.69 4.73 -8.26
CA THR A 127 7.67 4.28 -9.21
C THR A 127 6.34 5.02 -9.05
N ALA A 128 5.96 5.45 -7.83
CA ALA A 128 4.75 6.22 -7.60
C ALA A 128 4.84 7.62 -8.24
N GLU A 129 6.00 8.27 -8.14
CA GLU A 129 6.25 9.58 -8.74
C GLU A 129 6.22 9.53 -10.28
N GLU A 130 6.78 8.48 -10.88
CA GLU A 130 6.70 8.25 -12.34
C GLU A 130 5.27 7.96 -12.81
N VAL A 131 4.51 7.15 -12.06
CA VAL A 131 3.09 6.89 -12.33
C VAL A 131 2.28 8.17 -12.24
N TYR A 132 2.56 9.03 -11.25
CA TYR A 132 1.92 10.33 -11.11
C TYR A 132 2.21 11.25 -12.31
N ALA A 133 3.48 11.39 -12.68
CA ALA A 133 3.87 12.22 -13.83
C ALA A 133 3.19 11.74 -15.12
N THR A 134 3.12 10.43 -15.31
CA THR A 134 2.44 9.81 -16.46
C THR A 134 0.94 10.07 -16.43
N MET A 135 0.30 9.91 -15.27
CA MET A 135 -1.15 10.13 -15.12
C MET A 135 -1.54 11.59 -15.37
N ARG A 136 -0.72 12.55 -14.93
CA ARG A 136 -0.93 13.97 -15.19
C ARG A 136 -0.86 14.30 -16.68
N ILE A 137 0.11 13.72 -17.39
CA ILE A 137 0.21 13.86 -18.85
C ILE A 137 -1.04 13.29 -19.54
N ILE A 138 -1.53 12.13 -19.09
CA ILE A 138 -2.76 11.53 -19.62
C ILE A 138 -3.95 12.47 -19.45
N VAL A 139 -4.14 13.05 -18.27
CA VAL A 139 -5.24 14.00 -17.99
C VAL A 139 -5.15 15.24 -18.88
N ASP A 140 -3.95 15.80 -19.03
CA ASP A 140 -3.72 16.99 -19.86
C ASP A 140 -3.94 16.71 -21.36
N MET A 141 -3.69 15.47 -21.80
CA MET A 141 -3.81 15.08 -23.21
C MET A 141 -5.18 14.50 -23.60
N MET A 142 -6.07 14.20 -22.64
CA MET A 142 -7.39 13.59 -22.94
C MET A 142 -8.23 14.39 -23.96
N ASP A 143 -8.12 15.72 -23.99
CA ASP A 143 -8.90 16.57 -24.90
C ASP A 143 -8.45 16.48 -26.37
N ILE A 144 -7.23 16.02 -26.61
CA ILE A 144 -6.60 15.97 -27.94
C ILE A 144 -6.22 14.55 -28.37
N MET A 145 -6.53 13.57 -27.53
CA MET A 145 -6.21 12.17 -27.76
C MET A 145 -7.14 11.53 -28.81
N PRO A 146 -6.65 10.60 -29.63
CA PRO A 146 -7.52 9.81 -30.49
C PRO A 146 -8.56 9.01 -29.69
N GLU A 147 -9.78 8.93 -30.19
CA GLU A 147 -10.91 8.26 -29.52
C GLU A 147 -10.60 6.81 -29.11
N ARG A 148 -9.80 6.10 -29.92
CA ARG A 148 -9.32 4.75 -29.61
C ARG A 148 -8.50 4.71 -28.33
N ASP A 149 -7.53 5.61 -28.21
CA ASP A 149 -6.58 5.63 -27.09
C ASP A 149 -7.31 6.11 -25.83
N GLU A 150 -8.23 7.08 -25.98
CA GLU A 150 -9.11 7.53 -24.91
C GLU A 150 -9.94 6.36 -24.34
N GLN A 151 -10.52 5.54 -25.22
CA GLN A 151 -11.31 4.37 -24.83
C GLN A 151 -10.47 3.32 -24.08
N GLU A 152 -9.25 3.04 -24.54
CA GLU A 152 -8.33 2.12 -23.84
C GLU A 152 -7.99 2.62 -22.43
N ILE A 153 -7.74 3.91 -22.27
CA ILE A 153 -7.46 4.53 -20.97
C ILE A 153 -8.68 4.49 -20.06
N MET A 154 -9.88 4.82 -20.58
CA MET A 154 -11.12 4.73 -19.81
C MET A 154 -11.38 3.30 -19.32
N HIS A 155 -11.15 2.29 -20.16
CA HIS A 155 -11.28 0.88 -19.76
C HIS A 155 -10.21 0.43 -18.75
N ALA A 156 -9.03 1.05 -18.77
CA ALA A 156 -7.98 0.78 -17.79
C ALA A 156 -8.32 1.39 -16.43
N LEU A 157 -8.91 2.59 -16.41
CA LEU A 157 -9.20 3.35 -15.19
C LEU A 157 -10.52 2.96 -14.52
N LEU A 158 -11.57 2.70 -15.31
CA LEU A 158 -12.93 2.48 -14.83
C LEU A 158 -13.25 0.99 -14.68
N ASP A 159 -13.87 0.64 -13.56
CA ASP A 159 -14.44 -0.67 -13.30
C ASP A 159 -15.88 -0.75 -13.84
N SER A 160 -16.73 0.22 -13.47
CA SER A 160 -18.11 0.27 -13.95
C SER A 160 -18.69 1.70 -13.97
N VAL A 161 -19.67 1.93 -14.84
CA VAL A 161 -20.42 3.19 -14.93
C VAL A 161 -21.90 2.89 -14.71
N GLN A 162 -22.50 3.51 -13.70
CA GLN A 162 -23.93 3.41 -13.44
C GLN A 162 -24.67 4.55 -14.13
N ILE A 163 -25.73 4.22 -14.85
CA ILE A 163 -26.59 5.19 -15.53
C ILE A 163 -28.00 5.19 -14.95
N TYR A 164 -28.65 6.34 -14.98
CA TYR A 164 -30.06 6.45 -14.65
C TYR A 164 -30.94 5.81 -15.74
N PRO A 165 -32.07 5.19 -15.35
CA PRO A 165 -33.05 4.67 -16.30
C PRO A 165 -33.74 5.78 -17.11
N GLU A 166 -33.83 6.99 -16.55
CA GLU A 166 -34.41 8.17 -17.19
C GLU A 166 -33.44 9.36 -17.11
N ARG A 167 -33.49 10.24 -18.11
CA ARG A 167 -32.69 11.47 -18.13
C ARG A 167 -33.12 12.36 -16.97
N GLN A 168 -32.18 12.71 -16.10
CA GLN A 168 -32.46 13.58 -14.97
C GLN A 168 -32.85 14.99 -15.42
N SER A 169 -33.51 15.76 -14.53
CA SER A 169 -33.96 17.12 -14.81
C SER A 169 -32.81 18.09 -15.12
N ASN A 170 -31.62 17.80 -14.59
CA ASN A 170 -30.35 18.47 -14.90
C ASN A 170 -29.70 18.00 -16.22
N GLY A 171 -30.31 17.05 -16.93
CA GLY A 171 -29.84 16.51 -18.20
C GLY A 171 -28.82 15.38 -18.09
N LEU A 172 -28.46 14.94 -16.87
CA LEU A 172 -27.49 13.88 -16.62
C LEU A 172 -28.09 12.48 -16.84
N TRP A 173 -27.24 11.60 -17.38
CA TRP A 173 -27.50 10.17 -17.52
C TRP A 173 -26.69 9.33 -16.54
N ILE A 174 -25.60 9.87 -16.00
CA ILE A 174 -24.67 9.11 -15.14
C ILE A 174 -25.05 9.31 -13.68
N LYS A 175 -25.13 8.20 -12.95
CA LYS A 175 -25.38 8.14 -11.51
C LYS A 175 -24.07 8.10 -10.73
N SER A 176 -23.20 7.16 -11.08
CA SER A 176 -21.88 7.02 -10.45
C SER A 176 -20.89 6.38 -11.41
N VAL A 177 -19.60 6.65 -11.15
CA VAL A 177 -18.48 6.06 -11.86
C VAL A 177 -17.60 5.35 -10.84
N ARG A 178 -17.36 4.05 -11.03
CA ARG A 178 -16.45 3.25 -10.21
C ARG A 178 -15.10 3.14 -10.89
N PHE A 179 -14.04 3.48 -10.17
CA PHE A 179 -12.66 3.33 -10.59
C PHE A 179 -12.08 2.01 -10.11
N LYS A 180 -11.16 1.43 -10.88
CA LYS A 180 -10.42 0.21 -10.47
C LYS A 180 -9.42 0.48 -9.35
N VAL A 181 -9.03 1.74 -9.19
CA VAL A 181 -8.15 2.22 -8.12
C VAL A 181 -8.96 3.05 -7.14
N PRO A 182 -8.71 2.94 -5.82
CA PRO A 182 -9.36 3.79 -4.83
C PRO A 182 -8.89 5.25 -4.98
N LEU A 183 -9.82 6.17 -4.79
CA LEU A 183 -9.65 7.61 -5.01
C LEU A 183 -10.14 8.38 -3.76
N GLU A 184 -9.34 9.25 -3.13
CA GLU A 184 -9.86 10.21 -2.13
C GLU A 184 -10.55 11.38 -2.83
N PHE A 185 -11.85 11.47 -2.61
CA PHE A 185 -12.67 12.59 -3.03
C PHE A 185 -13.28 13.23 -1.78
N ASP A 186 -13.05 14.52 -1.57
CA ASP A 186 -13.57 15.30 -0.44
C ASP A 186 -13.21 14.70 0.96
N GLY A 187 -12.00 14.13 1.08
CA GLY A 187 -11.50 13.52 2.32
C GLY A 187 -12.04 12.10 2.62
N VAL A 188 -12.78 11.49 1.68
CA VAL A 188 -13.26 10.11 1.76
C VAL A 188 -12.63 9.27 0.65
N SER A 189 -11.86 8.24 1.02
CA SER A 189 -11.32 7.27 0.06
C SER A 189 -12.42 6.33 -0.42
N SER A 190 -12.78 6.43 -1.69
CA SER A 190 -13.84 5.63 -2.33
C SER A 190 -13.42 5.24 -3.74
N GLN A 191 -13.80 4.04 -4.17
CA GLN A 191 -13.72 3.68 -5.60
C GLN A 191 -14.85 4.31 -6.40
N ASP A 192 -15.91 4.76 -5.73
CA ASP A 192 -17.13 5.29 -6.33
C ASP A 192 -17.15 6.82 -6.26
N VAL A 193 -17.20 7.47 -7.42
CA VAL A 193 -17.54 8.89 -7.57
C VAL A 193 -19.04 8.98 -7.81
N ILE A 194 -19.76 9.51 -6.82
CA ILE A 194 -21.22 9.69 -6.86
C ILE A 194 -21.51 11.11 -7.37
N ILE A 195 -22.29 11.22 -8.45
CA ILE A 195 -22.53 12.49 -9.15
C ILE A 195 -23.76 13.22 -8.60
N ASP A 196 -24.67 12.51 -7.92
CA ASP A 196 -25.89 13.08 -7.33
C ASP A 196 -26.06 12.62 -5.87
N ASN A 197 -26.47 13.53 -4.99
CA ASN A 197 -26.65 13.32 -3.54
C ASN A 197 -27.90 12.48 -3.20
N ASP A 198 -28.32 11.60 -4.11
CA ASP A 198 -29.50 10.77 -3.91
C ASP A 198 -29.11 9.53 -3.09
N ASP A 199 -29.87 9.29 -2.01
CA ASP A 199 -29.67 8.34 -0.91
C ASP A 199 -29.74 6.86 -1.33
N ASN A 200 -29.61 6.60 -2.63
CA ASN A 200 -29.94 5.36 -3.32
C ASN A 200 -28.75 4.78 -4.12
N SER A 201 -27.54 5.29 -3.90
CA SER A 201 -26.30 4.62 -4.34
C SER A 201 -26.10 3.34 -3.52
N LEU A 202 -25.68 2.25 -4.18
CA LEU A 202 -25.66 0.91 -3.59
C LEU A 202 -24.93 0.88 -2.24
N PRO A 203 -25.40 0.09 -1.26
CA PRO A 203 -24.66 -0.15 -0.02
C PRO A 203 -23.29 -0.73 -0.35
N ASN A 204 -22.32 -0.35 0.48
CA ASN A 204 -20.92 -0.77 0.42
C ASN A 204 -20.81 -2.27 0.80
N GLU A 205 -21.31 -3.16 -0.05
CA GLU A 205 -21.27 -4.60 0.18
C GLU A 205 -19.89 -5.13 -0.22
N SER A 206 -18.93 -5.06 0.71
CA SER A 206 -17.78 -5.96 0.72
C SER A 206 -18.33 -7.38 0.67
N SER A 207 -18.04 -8.12 -0.40
CA SER A 207 -18.39 -9.53 -0.48
C SER A 207 -17.40 -10.30 0.41
N ASP A 208 -17.63 -10.31 1.71
CA ASP A 208 -16.87 -11.16 2.62
C ASP A 208 -17.34 -12.60 2.39
N GLU A 209 -16.65 -13.32 1.50
CA GLU A 209 -16.84 -14.75 1.28
C GLU A 209 -16.58 -15.51 2.59
N THR A 210 -17.64 -15.75 3.36
CA THR A 210 -17.58 -16.59 4.55
C THR A 210 -17.55 -18.06 4.12
N VAL A 211 -16.36 -18.65 4.08
CA VAL A 211 -16.19 -20.10 3.90
C VAL A 211 -16.59 -20.82 5.17
N VAL A 212 -17.83 -21.33 5.23
CA VAL A 212 -18.28 -22.22 6.32
C VAL A 212 -17.71 -23.62 6.09
N LEU A 213 -16.73 -24.01 6.90
CA LEU A 213 -16.23 -25.38 7.01
C LEU A 213 -17.30 -26.28 7.67
N LEU A 214 -18.02 -27.05 6.86
CA LEU A 214 -18.88 -28.13 7.32
C LEU A 214 -18.03 -29.26 7.91
N THR A 215 -17.91 -29.30 9.25
CA THR A 215 -17.37 -30.46 9.96
C THR A 215 -18.43 -31.56 9.96
N ARG A 216 -18.13 -32.66 9.26
CA ARG A 216 -18.96 -33.87 9.21
C ARG A 216 -18.92 -34.56 10.58
N GLN A 217 -20.03 -34.52 11.31
CA GLN A 217 -20.20 -35.28 12.55
C GLN A 217 -20.41 -36.75 12.18
N GLU A 218 -19.41 -37.59 12.44
CA GLU A 218 -19.56 -39.05 12.35
C GLU A 218 -20.45 -39.51 13.51
N THR A 219 -21.69 -39.87 13.20
CA THR A 219 -22.53 -40.65 14.11
C THR A 219 -22.03 -42.09 14.14
N GLY A 220 -21.13 -42.36 15.09
CA GLY A 220 -20.82 -43.72 15.51
C GLY A 220 -22.06 -44.36 16.14
N ALA A 221 -22.65 -45.32 15.43
CA ALA A 221 -23.59 -46.27 16.01
C ALA A 221 -22.78 -47.30 16.81
N ALA A 222 -22.88 -47.24 18.14
CA ALA A 222 -22.35 -48.25 19.03
C ALA A 222 -23.48 -48.83 19.89
N VAL A 223 -23.68 -50.14 19.67
CA VAL A 223 -24.33 -51.18 20.50
C VAL A 223 -25.85 -51.10 20.67
#